data_AF-A0A9P3NYS7-F1
#
_entry.id   AF-A0A9P3NYS7-F1
#
_cell.length_a   1.000
_cell.length_b   1.000
_cell.length_c   1.000
_cell.angle_alpha   90.00
_cell.angle_beta   90.00
_cell.angle_gamma   90.00
#
_symmetry.space_group_name_H-M   'P 1'
#
loop_
_entity.id
_entity.type
_entity.pdbx_description
1 polymer ?
#
loop_
_entity_poly.entity_id
_entity_poly.type
_entity_poly.pdbx_seq_one_letter_code
_entity_poly.pdbx_strand_id
1 'polypeptide(L)'
;MAAQAKAAAGYAMRVSFGTALVASVVVVYTSIFLLMTSAQGDSDERRGRGRGHYHHYRGPTFFFNVADLLWYWDPGYHRRVRSELQLREMTFLESVFSFVFGDGDPNDGREQHRWKVIGEAISSRGGVVAAQEIAPYLDLPEDTSHESYMLPVLQQFQGTPLVDDQGHIFYSFPLLQRSASQHASSSSSPSYSRALPPLFIENTWSFSDAPPTKRALAVGLGIINVVGVLVLSSMLRNPAIIRKAGPPLVSMIQGFMPALQAYSVAFFVIPLCRWAVLSSTNSAIEARNQRRRESAHILSQPSPHLRKKLASARTRAERTVLGEERVIYSTQKEVAEQDLEAREWESRFDKRHQL
;
A
#
# COMPACT_ATOMS: atom_id res chain seq x y z
N MET A 1 -19.40 -13.80 -3.99
CA MET A 1 -18.80 -15.15 -3.84
C MET A 1 -17.28 -15.08 -3.63
N ALA A 2 -16.44 -14.82 -4.65
CA ALA A 2 -14.97 -14.86 -4.50
C ALA A 2 -14.39 -13.86 -3.47
N ALA A 3 -14.99 -12.67 -3.33
CA ALA A 3 -14.53 -11.65 -2.39
C ALA A 3 -14.81 -12.00 -0.93
N GLN A 4 -15.99 -12.57 -0.65
CA GLN A 4 -16.37 -13.02 0.70
C GLN A 4 -15.55 -14.24 1.12
N ALA A 5 -15.29 -15.17 0.20
CA ALA A 5 -14.43 -16.32 0.46
C ALA A 5 -13.00 -15.92 0.83
N LYS A 6 -12.42 -14.93 0.13
CA LYS A 6 -11.09 -14.39 0.44
C LYS A 6 -11.03 -13.66 1.78
N ALA A 7 -12.06 -12.87 2.12
CA ALA A 7 -12.16 -12.19 3.41
C ALA A 7 -12.30 -13.19 4.58
N ALA A 8 -13.12 -14.23 4.42
CA ALA A 8 -13.29 -15.29 5.41
C ALA A 8 -11.99 -16.09 5.62
N ALA A 9 -11.28 -16.43 4.54
CA ALA A 9 -9.98 -17.09 4.62
C ALA A 9 -8.96 -16.23 5.37
N GLY A 10 -8.97 -14.93 5.11
CA GLY A 10 -8.10 -13.98 5.80
C GLY A 10 -8.35 -13.91 7.29
N TYR A 11 -9.61 -13.76 7.68
CA TYR A 11 -10.02 -13.78 9.08
C TYR A 11 -9.63 -15.09 9.78
N ALA A 12 -9.88 -16.23 9.13
CA ALA A 12 -9.52 -17.55 9.65
C ALA A 12 -8.02 -17.68 9.90
N MET A 13 -7.16 -17.17 9.01
CA MET A 13 -5.71 -17.17 9.21
C MET A 13 -5.27 -16.30 10.40
N ARG A 14 -5.89 -15.13 10.59
CA ARG A 14 -5.59 -14.26 11.74
C ARG A 14 -5.91 -14.94 13.06
N VAL A 15 -7.09 -15.54 13.13
CA VAL A 15 -7.56 -16.27 14.30
C VAL A 15 -6.69 -17.51 14.52
N SER A 16 -6.37 -18.28 13.47
CA SER A 16 -5.59 -19.51 13.60
C SER A 16 -4.19 -19.24 14.16
N PHE A 17 -3.53 -18.18 13.70
CA PHE A 17 -2.21 -17.82 14.22
C PHE A 17 -2.25 -17.40 15.69
N GLY A 18 -3.22 -16.58 16.08
CA GLY A 18 -3.42 -16.22 17.49
C GLY A 18 -3.76 -17.43 18.36
N THR A 19 -4.62 -18.33 17.87
CA THR A 19 -4.94 -19.58 18.60
C THR A 19 -3.74 -20.50 18.70
N ALA A 20 -2.83 -20.50 17.72
CA ALA A 20 -1.59 -21.27 17.77
C ALA A 20 -0.67 -20.76 18.89
N LEU A 21 -0.64 -19.45 19.16
CA LEU A 21 0.09 -18.90 20.32
C LEU A 21 -0.44 -19.47 21.63
N VAL A 22 -1.77 -19.41 21.81
CA VAL A 22 -2.42 -19.92 23.01
C VAL A 22 -2.21 -21.43 23.14
N ALA A 23 -2.37 -22.19 22.05
CA ALA A 23 -2.13 -23.63 22.02
C ALA A 23 -0.67 -23.97 22.37
N SER A 24 0.30 -23.22 21.83
CA SER A 24 1.73 -23.37 22.18
C SER A 24 1.96 -23.20 23.67
N VAL A 25 1.42 -22.12 24.26
CA VAL A 25 1.54 -21.85 25.70
C VAL A 25 0.92 -23.00 26.50
N VAL A 26 -0.29 -23.41 26.18
CA VAL A 26 -0.97 -24.51 26.87
C VAL A 26 -0.15 -25.80 26.79
N VAL A 27 0.28 -26.20 25.60
CA VAL A 27 1.09 -27.43 25.41
C VAL A 27 2.38 -27.36 26.21
N VAL A 28 3.09 -26.24 26.19
CA VAL A 28 4.35 -26.05 26.91
C VAL A 28 4.15 -26.17 28.42
N TYR A 29 3.20 -25.42 28.98
CA TYR A 29 2.99 -25.40 30.44
C TYR A 29 2.34 -26.68 30.96
N THR A 30 1.45 -27.33 30.19
CA THR A 30 0.97 -28.68 30.51
C THR A 30 2.11 -29.69 30.48
N SER A 31 3.02 -29.62 29.51
CA SER A 31 4.18 -30.50 29.45
C SER A 31 5.12 -30.31 30.65
N ILE A 32 5.38 -29.05 31.03
CA ILE A 32 6.17 -28.74 32.24
C ILE A 32 5.48 -29.32 33.49
N PHE A 33 4.17 -29.10 33.64
CA PHE A 33 3.41 -29.61 34.78
C PHE A 33 3.44 -31.14 34.86
N LEU A 34 3.26 -31.84 33.73
CA LEU A 34 3.34 -33.30 33.67
C LEU A 34 4.73 -33.81 34.05
N LEU A 35 5.79 -33.16 33.58
CA LEU A 35 7.17 -33.51 33.95
C LEU A 35 7.47 -33.26 35.44
N MET A 36 6.85 -32.25 36.06
CA MET A 36 7.01 -31.97 37.49
C MET A 36 6.23 -32.94 38.37
N THR A 37 4.97 -33.22 38.02
CA THR A 37 4.09 -34.11 38.80
C THR A 37 4.49 -35.59 38.66
N SER A 38 4.90 -36.02 37.47
CA SER A 38 5.49 -37.36 37.29
C SER A 38 6.84 -37.53 38.00
N ALA A 39 7.48 -36.44 38.44
CA ALA A 39 8.70 -36.51 39.25
C ALA A 39 8.44 -36.75 40.76
N GLN A 40 7.18 -36.73 41.20
CA GLN A 40 6.78 -36.75 42.62
C GLN A 40 5.92 -37.96 43.02
N GLY A 41 5.57 -38.84 42.06
CA GLY A 41 4.81 -40.07 42.32
C GLY A 41 5.74 -41.27 42.45
N ASP A 42 5.92 -41.76 43.68
CA ASP A 42 6.42 -43.10 43.95
C ASP A 42 5.21 -44.02 44.09
N SER A 43 5.02 -44.96 43.17
CA SER A 43 4.16 -46.14 43.36
C SER A 43 4.52 -47.22 42.34
N ASP A 44 5.00 -48.35 42.87
CA ASP A 44 5.14 -49.62 42.18
C ASP A 44 3.78 -50.18 41.69
N GLU A 45 3.72 -50.69 40.46
CA GLU A 45 3.72 -52.14 40.17
C GLU A 45 3.23 -52.50 38.74
N ARG A 46 4.08 -53.29 38.09
CA ARG A 46 3.82 -54.50 37.25
C ARG A 46 3.13 -54.40 35.88
N ARG A 47 4.00 -54.60 34.87
CA ARG A 47 3.95 -55.60 33.76
C ARG A 47 2.61 -55.86 33.05
N GLY A 48 2.56 -55.45 31.79
CA GLY A 48 1.68 -56.04 30.77
C GLY A 48 2.24 -55.84 29.36
N ARG A 49 2.42 -56.94 28.63
CA ARG A 49 3.00 -57.03 27.27
C ARG A 49 2.16 -56.32 26.20
N GLY A 50 2.82 -55.73 25.21
CA GLY A 50 2.19 -55.32 23.95
C GLY A 50 3.20 -55.09 22.82
N ARG A 51 3.19 -55.98 21.83
CA ARG A 51 3.91 -55.86 20.54
C ARG A 51 3.48 -54.60 19.79
N GLY A 52 4.42 -53.92 19.13
CA GLY A 52 4.12 -52.83 18.20
C GLY A 52 5.30 -52.53 17.28
N HIS A 53 5.01 -52.54 15.99
CA HIS A 53 5.92 -52.50 14.84
C HIS A 53 6.56 -51.10 14.65
N TYR A 54 7.86 -51.04 14.39
CA TYR A 54 8.57 -49.79 14.05
C TYR A 54 8.37 -49.45 12.57
N HIS A 55 7.60 -48.40 12.27
CA HIS A 55 7.63 -47.73 10.97
C HIS A 55 8.43 -46.42 11.05
N HIS A 56 9.44 -46.30 10.19
CA HIS A 56 10.13 -45.05 9.92
C HIS A 56 9.19 -44.10 9.16
N TYR A 57 8.77 -42.99 9.78
CA TYR A 57 8.21 -41.84 9.07
C TYR A 57 9.27 -40.75 8.95
N ARG A 58 9.82 -40.63 7.74
CA ARG A 58 10.56 -39.45 7.29
C ARG A 58 9.52 -38.37 6.98
N GLY A 59 9.37 -37.40 7.87
CA GLY A 59 8.45 -36.27 7.70
C GLY A 59 8.84 -35.38 6.52
N PRO A 60 7.89 -34.62 5.94
CA PRO A 60 8.15 -33.78 4.77
C PRO A 60 9.14 -32.67 5.12
N THR A 61 10.22 -32.56 4.36
CA THR A 61 11.08 -31.39 4.37
C THR A 61 10.37 -30.25 3.63
N PHE A 62 9.65 -29.42 4.36
CA PHE A 62 9.17 -28.15 3.83
C PHE A 62 10.35 -27.19 3.74
N PHE A 63 10.88 -27.02 2.54
CA PHE A 63 11.73 -25.88 2.23
C PHE A 63 10.85 -24.63 2.24
N PHE A 64 10.83 -23.91 3.35
CA PHE A 64 10.31 -22.55 3.40
C PHE A 64 11.35 -21.63 2.78
N ASN A 65 11.06 -21.10 1.60
CA ASN A 65 11.82 -19.99 1.06
C ASN A 65 11.38 -18.71 1.80
N VAL A 66 12.30 -18.04 2.49
CA VAL A 66 12.01 -16.83 3.28
C VAL A 66 11.54 -15.68 2.36
N ALA A 67 11.89 -15.74 1.07
CA ALA A 67 11.42 -14.83 0.05
C ALA A 67 9.94 -15.07 -0.36
N ASP A 68 9.38 -16.26 -0.13
CA ASP A 68 7.95 -16.56 -0.40
C ASP A 68 7.03 -16.09 0.73
N LEU A 69 7.56 -15.69 1.89
CA LEU A 69 6.78 -15.01 2.93
C LEU A 69 6.33 -13.60 2.50
N LEU A 70 6.96 -13.05 1.44
CA LEU A 70 6.61 -11.77 0.82
C LEU A 70 5.44 -11.88 -0.19
N TRP A 71 4.96 -13.10 -0.49
CA TRP A 71 3.85 -13.33 -1.43
C TRP A 71 2.46 -12.94 -0.86
N TYR A 72 2.38 -12.54 0.42
CA TYR A 72 1.17 -11.97 1.06
C TYR A 72 0.92 -10.49 0.68
N TRP A 73 1.74 -9.92 -0.21
CA TRP A 73 1.63 -8.56 -0.75
C TRP A 73 0.77 -8.50 -2.03
N ASP A 74 -0.39 -9.16 -2.08
CA ASP A 74 -1.36 -8.97 -3.18
C ASP A 74 -2.10 -7.61 -2.99
N PRO A 75 -1.96 -6.64 -3.92
CA PRO A 75 -2.63 -5.33 -3.84
C PRO A 75 -4.16 -5.42 -3.75
N GLY A 76 -4.77 -6.55 -4.12
CA GLY A 76 -6.22 -6.75 -4.07
C GLY A 76 -6.79 -7.16 -2.72
N TYR A 77 -5.96 -7.66 -1.79
CA TYR A 77 -6.43 -8.30 -0.55
C TYR A 77 -6.80 -7.28 0.54
N HIS A 78 -6.01 -6.21 0.68
CA HIS A 78 -6.26 -5.16 1.69
C HIS A 78 -7.35 -4.17 1.28
N ARG A 79 -7.60 -3.98 -0.03
CA ARG A 79 -8.57 -3.00 -0.56
C ARG A 79 -9.97 -3.16 0.00
N ARG A 80 -10.40 -4.40 0.25
CA ARG A 80 -11.78 -4.74 0.62
C ARG A 80 -11.98 -4.99 2.11
N VAL A 81 -10.90 -5.31 2.83
CA VAL A 81 -10.96 -5.65 4.26
C VAL A 81 -10.79 -4.40 5.14
N ARG A 82 -10.18 -3.33 4.60
CA ARG A 82 -9.94 -2.08 5.33
C ARG A 82 -11.21 -1.28 5.64
N SER A 83 -12.21 -1.29 4.76
CA SER A 83 -13.42 -0.46 4.91
C SER A 83 -14.41 -0.96 5.98
N GLU A 84 -14.48 -2.28 6.23
CA GLU A 84 -15.38 -2.86 7.23
C GLU A 84 -14.73 -3.03 8.62
N LEU A 85 -13.41 -3.19 8.71
CA LEU A 85 -12.73 -3.49 9.97
C LEU A 85 -12.28 -2.27 10.79
N GLN A 86 -12.17 -1.08 10.20
CA GLN A 86 -11.80 0.13 10.97
C GLN A 86 -12.84 0.55 12.02
N LEU A 87 -14.07 0.06 11.92
CA LEU A 87 -15.17 0.40 12.84
C LEU A 87 -15.33 -0.61 13.99
N ARG A 88 -14.61 -1.73 13.98
CA ARG A 88 -14.75 -2.78 15.01
C ARG A 88 -13.48 -2.86 15.86
N GLU A 89 -13.65 -2.91 17.17
CA GLU A 89 -12.54 -3.17 18.08
C GLU A 89 -11.89 -4.53 17.76
N MET A 90 -10.58 -4.52 17.52
CA MET A 90 -9.81 -5.73 17.21
C MET A 90 -9.88 -6.72 18.38
N THR A 91 -10.10 -7.99 18.09
CA THR A 91 -10.01 -9.04 19.12
C THR A 91 -8.56 -9.26 19.57
N PHE A 92 -8.34 -9.95 20.70
CA PHE A 92 -6.97 -10.25 21.16
C PHE A 92 -6.19 -11.05 20.10
N LEU A 93 -6.80 -12.05 19.48
CA LEU A 93 -6.17 -12.89 18.46
C LEU A 93 -5.82 -12.09 17.20
N GLU A 94 -6.71 -11.18 16.79
CA GLU A 94 -6.42 -10.22 15.71
C GLU A 94 -5.29 -9.26 16.08
N SER A 95 -5.19 -8.85 17.36
CA SER A 95 -4.11 -8.00 17.86
C SER A 95 -2.77 -8.72 17.84
N VAL A 96 -2.74 -10.02 18.18
CA VAL A 96 -1.55 -10.88 18.07
C VAL A 96 -1.10 -10.97 16.61
N PHE A 97 -2.05 -11.20 15.69
CA PHE A 97 -1.75 -11.26 14.26
C PHE A 97 -1.22 -9.91 13.74
N SER A 98 -1.89 -8.80 14.07
CA SER A 98 -1.49 -7.43 13.69
C SER A 98 -0.09 -7.09 14.22
N PHE A 99 0.26 -7.53 15.42
CA PHE A 99 1.61 -7.35 15.96
C PHE A 99 2.67 -8.07 15.11
N VAL A 100 2.44 -9.34 14.75
CA VAL A 100 3.42 -10.14 14.00
C VAL A 100 3.49 -9.72 12.53
N PHE A 101 2.34 -9.61 11.85
CA PHE A 101 2.27 -9.45 10.39
C PHE A 101 1.90 -8.03 9.92
N GLY A 102 1.29 -7.21 10.77
CA GLY A 102 0.77 -5.89 10.41
C GLY A 102 -0.63 -5.92 9.79
N ASP A 103 -1.11 -4.74 9.39
CA ASP A 103 -2.51 -4.51 9.01
C ASP A 103 -2.74 -4.24 7.52
N GLY A 104 -1.66 -4.11 6.75
CA GLY A 104 -1.67 -3.92 5.29
C GLY A 104 -1.15 -2.57 4.82
N ASP A 105 -1.19 -2.36 3.49
CA ASP A 105 -0.69 -1.14 2.87
C ASP A 105 -1.59 0.07 3.15
N PRO A 106 -1.09 1.11 3.87
CA PRO A 106 -1.86 2.32 4.13
C PRO A 106 -2.10 3.14 2.86
N ASN A 107 -1.34 2.90 1.79
CA ASN A 107 -1.38 3.59 0.51
C ASN A 107 -1.96 2.72 -0.63
N ASP A 108 -2.74 1.68 -0.33
CA ASP A 108 -3.45 0.96 -1.40
C ASP A 108 -4.33 1.91 -2.22
N GLY A 109 -4.35 1.72 -3.54
CA GLY A 109 -5.04 2.64 -4.45
C GLY A 109 -4.32 3.97 -4.70
N ARG A 110 -3.09 4.14 -4.17
CA ARG A 110 -2.24 5.34 -4.33
C ARG A 110 -2.19 5.84 -5.75
N GLU A 111 -1.95 4.94 -6.70
CA GLU A 111 -1.69 5.31 -8.08
C GLU A 111 -2.95 5.88 -8.74
N GLN A 112 -4.08 5.22 -8.52
CA GLN A 112 -5.38 5.66 -9.02
C GLN A 112 -5.77 7.00 -8.40
N HIS A 113 -5.54 7.17 -7.10
CA HIS A 113 -5.79 8.44 -6.42
C HIS A 113 -4.88 9.55 -6.96
N ARG A 114 -3.58 9.27 -7.13
CA ARG A 114 -2.59 10.20 -7.68
C ARG A 114 -2.99 10.70 -9.07
N TRP A 115 -3.30 9.79 -9.99
CA TRP A 115 -3.73 10.18 -11.34
C TRP A 115 -5.02 11.00 -11.32
N LYS A 116 -5.99 10.64 -10.47
CA LYS A 116 -7.22 11.41 -10.31
C LYS A 116 -6.93 12.85 -9.86
N VAL A 117 -6.06 13.03 -8.87
CA VAL A 117 -5.68 14.35 -8.34
C VAL A 117 -4.92 15.16 -9.38
N ILE A 118 -3.99 14.55 -10.13
CA ILE A 118 -3.28 15.21 -11.23
C ILE A 118 -4.26 15.67 -12.32
N GLY A 119 -5.19 14.81 -12.72
CA GLY A 119 -6.21 15.16 -13.70
C GLY A 119 -7.10 16.32 -13.24
N GLU A 120 -7.50 16.34 -11.96
CA GLU A 120 -8.23 17.46 -11.36
C GLU A 120 -7.41 18.74 -11.33
N ALA A 121 -6.12 18.67 -10.97
CA ALA A 121 -5.22 19.81 -10.96
C ALA A 121 -5.07 20.42 -12.36
N ILE A 122 -4.83 19.60 -13.39
CA ILE A 122 -4.72 20.04 -14.79
C ILE A 122 -6.04 20.66 -15.25
N SER A 123 -7.17 20.01 -14.98
CA SER A 123 -8.49 20.51 -15.39
C SER A 123 -8.84 21.83 -14.70
N SER A 124 -8.47 22.00 -13.42
CA SER A 124 -8.67 23.25 -12.67
C SER A 124 -7.89 24.44 -13.24
N ARG A 125 -6.83 24.17 -14.01
CA ARG A 125 -6.01 25.16 -14.72
C ARG A 125 -6.42 25.34 -16.19
N GLY A 126 -7.59 24.83 -16.61
CA GLY A 126 -8.02 24.94 -18.00
C GLY A 126 -7.16 24.13 -18.96
N GLY A 127 -6.53 23.05 -18.48
CA GLY A 127 -5.79 22.09 -19.29
C GLY A 127 -4.47 22.59 -19.88
N VAL A 128 -3.91 23.70 -19.41
CA VAL A 128 -2.53 24.11 -19.65
C VAL A 128 -1.86 24.39 -18.32
N VAL A 129 -0.73 23.74 -18.05
CA VAL A 129 -0.03 23.83 -16.76
C VAL A 129 1.47 23.99 -16.93
N ALA A 130 2.11 24.65 -15.97
CA ALA A 130 3.56 24.59 -15.82
C ALA A 130 3.97 23.32 -15.05
N ALA A 131 5.17 22.79 -15.29
CA ALA A 131 5.67 21.60 -14.58
C ALA A 131 5.58 21.74 -13.05
N GLN A 132 5.90 22.93 -12.56
CA GLN A 132 5.93 23.27 -11.14
C GLN A 132 4.54 23.17 -10.49
N GLU A 133 3.44 23.37 -11.23
CA GLU A 133 2.08 23.25 -10.68
C GLU A 133 1.66 21.79 -10.42
N ILE A 134 2.26 20.85 -11.16
CA ILE A 134 1.98 19.41 -11.04
C ILE A 134 3.03 18.70 -10.18
N ALA A 135 4.22 19.28 -10.04
CA ALA A 135 5.32 18.74 -9.24
C ALA A 135 4.91 18.24 -7.83
N PRO A 136 4.03 18.93 -7.07
CA PRO A 136 3.63 18.46 -5.73
C PRO A 136 2.86 17.13 -5.71
N TYR A 137 2.38 16.65 -6.87
CA TYR A 137 1.63 15.40 -7.00
C TYR A 137 2.47 14.25 -7.56
N LEU A 138 3.74 14.49 -7.89
CA LEU A 138 4.62 13.54 -8.57
C LEU A 138 5.74 13.01 -7.66
N ASP A 139 6.40 11.97 -8.16
CA ASP A 139 7.65 11.47 -7.60
C ASP A 139 8.80 12.24 -8.27
N LEU A 140 9.32 13.25 -7.57
CA LEU A 140 10.31 14.16 -8.13
C LEU A 140 11.72 13.56 -8.06
N PRO A 141 12.51 13.56 -9.15
CA PRO A 141 13.93 13.27 -9.08
C PRO A 141 14.67 14.34 -8.26
N GLU A 142 15.92 14.07 -7.88
CA GLU A 142 16.76 15.06 -7.18
C GLU A 142 16.98 16.32 -8.04
N ASP A 143 17.23 16.12 -9.34
CA ASP A 143 17.33 17.22 -10.29
C ASP A 143 15.98 17.46 -10.99
N THR A 144 15.33 18.57 -10.63
CA THR A 144 14.04 18.99 -11.20
C THR A 144 14.20 19.95 -12.39
N SER A 145 15.43 20.33 -12.74
CA SER A 145 15.72 21.38 -13.74
C SER A 145 15.23 21.01 -15.14
N HIS A 146 15.28 19.72 -15.49
CA HIS A 146 14.93 19.22 -16.81
C HIS A 146 13.43 18.93 -17.02
N GLU A 147 12.59 19.12 -15.98
CA GLU A 147 11.14 18.88 -16.03
C GLU A 147 10.74 17.46 -16.54
N SER A 148 11.69 16.51 -16.57
CA SER A 148 11.52 15.13 -17.08
C SER A 148 10.46 14.33 -16.33
N TYR A 149 10.16 14.73 -15.09
CA TYR A 149 9.09 14.15 -14.29
C TYR A 149 7.70 14.35 -14.91
N MET A 150 7.55 15.22 -15.90
CA MET A 150 6.28 15.43 -16.63
C MET A 150 6.01 14.35 -17.69
N LEU A 151 7.02 13.60 -18.16
CA LEU A 151 6.86 12.62 -19.23
C LEU A 151 5.76 11.58 -18.96
N PRO A 152 5.67 10.96 -17.76
CA PRO A 152 4.59 10.02 -17.47
C PRO A 152 3.20 10.67 -17.52
N VAL A 153 3.09 11.94 -17.13
CA VAL A 153 1.82 12.69 -17.16
C VAL A 153 1.40 12.96 -18.60
N LEU A 154 2.34 13.33 -19.47
CA LEU A 154 2.08 13.52 -20.90
C LEU A 154 1.60 12.24 -21.56
N GLN A 155 2.22 11.11 -21.22
CA GLN A 155 1.79 9.80 -21.72
C GLN A 155 0.40 9.41 -21.21
N GLN A 156 0.14 9.59 -19.91
CA GLN A 156 -1.12 9.19 -19.28
C GLN A 156 -2.33 10.00 -19.78
N PHE A 157 -2.15 11.31 -19.99
CA PHE A 157 -3.23 12.23 -20.38
C PHE A 157 -3.13 12.73 -21.82
N GLN A 158 -2.24 12.15 -22.63
CA GLN A 158 -1.99 12.52 -24.03
C GLN A 158 -1.71 14.03 -24.20
N GLY A 159 -0.87 14.57 -23.32
CA GLY A 159 -0.49 15.97 -23.35
C GLY A 159 0.67 16.25 -24.31
N THR A 160 0.83 17.52 -24.70
CA THR A 160 1.91 18.00 -25.56
C THR A 160 2.67 19.16 -24.91
N PRO A 161 4.01 19.19 -25.02
CA PRO A 161 4.80 20.32 -24.58
C PRO A 161 4.65 21.49 -25.56
N LEU A 162 4.52 22.70 -25.03
CA LEU A 162 4.47 23.96 -25.76
C LEU A 162 5.57 24.87 -25.23
N VAL A 163 6.18 25.65 -26.11
CA VAL A 163 7.18 26.65 -25.74
C VAL A 163 6.63 28.03 -26.06
N ASP A 164 6.90 29.02 -25.21
CA ASP A 164 6.62 30.42 -25.53
C ASP A 164 7.82 31.15 -26.12
N ASP A 165 7.57 32.39 -26.54
CA ASP A 165 8.58 33.27 -27.14
C ASP A 165 9.71 33.64 -26.14
N GLN A 166 9.51 33.36 -24.85
CA GLN A 166 10.48 33.56 -23.77
C GLN A 166 11.28 32.29 -23.44
N GLY A 167 11.00 31.17 -24.13
CA GLY A 167 11.65 29.88 -23.90
C GLY A 167 11.10 29.08 -22.71
N HIS A 168 9.94 29.47 -22.15
CA HIS A 168 9.28 28.73 -21.09
C HIS A 168 8.50 27.55 -21.66
N ILE A 169 8.64 26.39 -21.03
CA ILE A 169 7.91 25.17 -21.38
C ILE A 169 6.62 25.08 -20.57
N PHE A 170 5.53 24.80 -21.27
CA PHE A 170 4.19 24.52 -20.75
C PHE A 170 3.70 23.20 -21.27
N TYR A 171 2.72 22.62 -20.61
CA TYR A 171 2.14 21.34 -21.01
C TYR A 171 0.64 21.52 -21.22
N SER A 172 0.21 21.24 -22.44
CA SER A 172 -1.19 21.30 -22.85
C SER A 172 -1.81 19.90 -22.84
N PHE A 173 -3.02 19.78 -22.31
CA PHE A 173 -3.75 18.53 -22.16
C PHE A 173 -5.15 18.68 -22.76
N PRO A 174 -5.30 18.58 -24.10
CA PRO A 174 -6.58 18.82 -24.79
C PRO A 174 -7.73 17.97 -24.25
N LEU A 175 -7.48 16.70 -23.89
CA LEU A 175 -8.52 15.80 -23.35
C LEU A 175 -9.04 16.19 -21.96
N LEU A 176 -8.25 16.95 -21.20
CA LEU A 176 -8.63 17.45 -19.87
C LEU A 176 -9.16 18.90 -19.90
N GLN A 177 -9.10 19.54 -21.07
CA GLN A 177 -9.85 20.75 -21.41
C GLN A 177 -11.29 20.32 -21.69
N ARG A 178 -12.06 19.96 -20.66
CA ARG A 178 -13.45 19.54 -20.88
C ARG A 178 -14.27 20.69 -21.45
N SER A 179 -15.03 20.34 -22.49
CA SER A 179 -16.10 21.06 -23.16
C SER A 179 -16.92 21.92 -22.20
N ALA A 180 -16.68 23.23 -22.22
CA ALA A 180 -17.54 24.23 -21.59
C ALA A 180 -18.89 24.40 -22.32
N SER A 181 -19.19 23.57 -23.33
CA SER A 181 -20.35 23.71 -24.22
C SER A 181 -21.62 22.97 -23.78
N GLN A 182 -21.61 22.10 -22.75
CA GLN A 182 -22.82 21.37 -22.32
C GLN A 182 -23.43 21.80 -20.97
N HIS A 183 -22.83 22.73 -20.23
CA HIS A 183 -23.38 23.28 -18.98
C HIS A 183 -23.40 24.82 -18.95
N ALA A 184 -23.39 25.45 -20.13
CA ALA A 184 -23.51 26.91 -20.30
C ALA A 184 -24.90 27.48 -19.95
N SER A 185 -25.67 26.81 -19.09
CA SER A 185 -26.89 27.31 -18.48
C SER A 185 -26.73 27.72 -17.01
N SER A 186 -25.52 27.67 -16.45
CA SER A 186 -25.21 28.28 -15.14
C SER A 186 -23.85 28.95 -15.14
N SER A 187 -23.89 30.28 -15.28
CA SER A 187 -22.84 31.29 -15.14
C SER A 187 -21.71 30.95 -14.14
N SER A 188 -20.65 30.30 -14.60
CA SER A 188 -19.34 30.33 -13.95
C SER A 188 -18.26 30.06 -15.01
N SER A 189 -17.54 31.11 -15.44
CA SER A 189 -16.35 30.98 -16.27
C SER A 189 -15.39 29.95 -15.66
N PRO A 190 -14.69 29.12 -16.47
CA PRO A 190 -13.67 28.18 -15.99
C PRO A 190 -12.56 29.01 -15.34
N SER A 191 -12.72 29.18 -14.04
CA SER A 191 -11.94 30.15 -13.30
C SER A 191 -10.65 29.46 -12.93
N TYR A 192 -9.54 29.87 -13.56
CA TYR A 192 -8.17 29.58 -13.12
C TYR A 192 -7.95 29.91 -11.62
N SER A 193 -8.92 30.58 -10.99
CA SER A 193 -9.12 30.86 -9.56
C SER A 193 -9.50 29.65 -8.70
N ARG A 194 -9.83 28.48 -9.27
CA ARG A 194 -10.10 27.28 -8.44
C ARG A 194 -8.81 26.88 -7.74
N ALA A 195 -8.90 26.72 -6.42
CA ALA A 195 -7.77 26.26 -5.61
C ALA A 195 -7.30 24.89 -6.13
N LEU A 196 -5.98 24.69 -6.16
CA LEU A 196 -5.40 23.40 -6.50
C LEU A 196 -5.92 22.33 -5.52
N PRO A 197 -6.08 21.08 -5.98
CA PRO A 197 -6.40 19.95 -5.10
C PRO A 197 -5.44 19.84 -3.91
N PRO A 198 -5.88 19.26 -2.78
CA PRO A 198 -4.99 19.05 -1.64
C PRO A 198 -3.76 18.23 -2.06
N LEU A 199 -2.63 18.53 -1.42
CA LEU A 199 -1.35 17.87 -1.65
C LEU A 199 -1.47 16.35 -1.58
N PHE A 200 -0.84 15.66 -2.55
CA PHE A 200 -0.74 14.22 -2.53
C PHE A 200 0.35 13.79 -1.55
N ILE A 201 -0.05 13.43 -0.33
CA ILE A 201 0.86 12.96 0.73
C ILE A 201 0.62 11.47 0.96
N GLU A 202 1.68 10.69 0.91
CA GLU A 202 1.66 9.27 1.27
C GLU A 202 1.61 9.11 2.79
N ASN A 203 0.86 8.12 3.26
CA ASN A 203 0.82 7.74 4.67
C ASN A 203 2.02 6.84 4.99
N THR A 204 2.62 7.04 6.16
CA THR A 204 3.62 6.11 6.68
C THR A 204 2.97 4.80 7.13
N TRP A 205 3.72 3.71 7.05
CA TRP A 205 3.28 2.41 7.54
C TRP A 205 3.28 2.41 9.07
N SER A 206 2.12 2.14 9.66
CA SER A 206 2.00 1.80 11.07
C SER A 206 2.61 0.42 11.32
N PHE A 207 3.34 0.27 12.42
CA PHE A 207 3.84 -1.05 12.81
C PHE A 207 2.67 -1.99 13.14
N SER A 208 1.66 -1.50 13.83
CA SER A 208 0.45 -2.26 14.14
C SER A 208 -0.63 -1.28 14.54
N ASP A 209 -1.87 -1.57 14.14
CA ASP A 209 -3.07 -0.84 14.50
C ASP A 209 -3.67 -1.37 15.82
N ALA A 210 -3.13 -2.47 16.36
CA ALA A 210 -3.61 -3.05 17.61
C ALA A 210 -3.46 -2.09 18.80
N PRO A 211 -4.47 -2.01 19.70
CA PRO A 211 -4.38 -1.17 20.89
C PRO A 211 -3.13 -1.46 21.73
N PRO A 212 -2.49 -0.44 22.34
CA PRO A 212 -1.24 -0.60 23.08
C PRO A 212 -1.31 -1.69 24.15
N THR A 213 -2.40 -1.76 24.91
CA THR A 213 -2.62 -2.78 25.95
C THR A 213 -2.68 -4.20 25.37
N LYS A 214 -3.41 -4.40 24.26
CA LYS A 214 -3.52 -5.72 23.61
C LYS A 214 -2.20 -6.15 22.98
N ARG A 215 -1.44 -5.20 22.44
CA ARG A 215 -0.08 -5.42 21.93
C ARG A 215 0.90 -5.81 23.04
N ALA A 216 0.86 -5.10 24.18
CA ALA A 216 1.66 -5.43 25.35
C ALA A 216 1.35 -6.83 25.89
N LEU A 217 0.06 -7.20 25.93
CA LEU A 217 -0.38 -8.56 26.30
C LEU A 217 0.13 -9.62 25.31
N ALA A 218 0.09 -9.35 23.99
CA ALA A 218 0.62 -10.26 22.98
C ALA A 218 2.13 -10.48 23.14
N VAL A 219 2.89 -9.40 23.38
CA VAL A 219 4.32 -9.46 23.67
C VAL A 219 4.58 -10.24 24.96
N GLY A 220 3.86 -9.94 26.04
CA GLY A 220 3.99 -10.62 27.33
C GLY A 220 3.71 -12.12 27.22
N LEU A 221 2.64 -12.51 26.53
CA LEU A 221 2.30 -13.90 26.28
C LEU A 221 3.36 -14.60 25.41
N GLY A 222 3.92 -13.90 24.42
CA GLY A 222 5.04 -14.39 23.62
C GLY A 222 6.31 -14.64 24.46
N ILE A 223 6.65 -13.72 25.38
CA ILE A 223 7.80 -13.87 26.29
C ILE A 223 7.59 -15.08 27.21
N ILE A 224 6.41 -15.20 27.80
CA ILE A 224 6.01 -16.35 28.62
C ILE A 224 6.17 -17.65 27.83
N ASN A 225 5.74 -17.67 26.56
CA ASN A 225 5.89 -18.84 25.69
C ASN A 225 7.37 -19.19 25.46
N VAL A 226 8.22 -18.22 25.11
CA VAL A 226 9.67 -18.44 24.89
C VAL A 226 10.33 -18.97 26.16
N VAL A 227 10.06 -18.35 27.32
CA VAL A 227 10.60 -18.80 28.61
C VAL A 227 10.14 -20.23 28.91
N GLY A 228 8.86 -20.54 28.71
CA GLY A 228 8.33 -21.89 28.88
C GLY A 228 9.04 -22.90 27.98
N VAL A 229 9.25 -22.59 26.70
CA VAL A 229 9.97 -23.45 25.75
C VAL A 229 11.43 -23.66 26.17
N LEU A 230 12.11 -22.63 26.68
CA LEU A 230 13.47 -22.74 27.19
C LEU A 230 13.56 -23.62 28.45
N VAL A 231 12.65 -23.41 29.40
CA VAL A 231 12.55 -24.22 30.63
C VAL A 231 12.27 -25.67 30.27
N LEU A 232 11.27 -25.92 29.42
CA LEU A 232 10.93 -27.27 28.96
C LEU A 232 12.11 -27.92 28.24
N SER A 233 12.81 -27.18 27.37
CA SER A 233 14.02 -27.66 26.69
C SER A 233 15.14 -28.00 27.67
N SER A 234 15.29 -27.25 28.77
CA SER A 234 16.26 -27.52 29.82
C SER A 234 15.88 -28.77 30.62
N MET A 235 14.60 -28.93 30.96
CA MET A 235 14.08 -30.11 31.67
C MET A 235 14.28 -31.39 30.85
N LEU A 236 14.04 -31.34 29.54
CA LEU A 236 14.23 -32.48 28.63
C LEU A 236 15.70 -32.84 28.38
N ARG A 237 16.66 -32.00 28.78
CA ARG A 237 18.10 -32.31 28.76
C ARG A 237 18.58 -32.93 30.07
N ASN A 238 17.79 -32.87 31.14
CA ASN A 238 18.18 -33.39 32.44
C ASN A 238 17.89 -34.91 32.54
N PRO A 239 18.91 -35.76 32.69
CA PRO A 239 18.74 -37.22 32.72
C PRO A 239 17.91 -37.71 33.92
N ALA A 240 17.88 -36.96 35.02
CA ALA A 240 17.07 -37.30 36.19
C ALA A 240 15.57 -37.17 35.91
N ILE A 241 15.17 -36.16 35.13
CA ILE A 241 13.77 -35.93 34.75
C ILE A 241 13.32 -36.97 33.72
N ILE A 242 14.18 -37.28 32.74
CA ILE A 242 13.90 -38.30 31.71
C ILE A 242 13.63 -39.67 32.34
N ARG A 243 14.47 -40.08 33.29
CA ARG A 243 14.32 -41.37 33.97
C ARG A 243 13.04 -41.47 34.78
N LYS A 244 12.57 -40.37 35.39
CA LYS A 244 11.37 -40.33 36.23
C LYS A 244 10.09 -40.23 35.41
N ALA A 245 10.06 -39.38 34.39
CA ALA A 245 8.87 -39.14 33.57
C ALA A 245 8.54 -40.28 32.60
N GLY A 246 9.52 -41.15 32.32
CA GLY A 246 9.36 -42.32 31.47
C GLY A 246 9.62 -42.05 29.97
N PRO A 247 10.18 -43.02 29.22
CA PRO A 247 10.48 -42.85 27.79
C PRO A 247 9.33 -42.42 26.87
N PRO A 248 8.07 -42.92 27.01
CA PRO A 248 7.02 -42.60 26.05
C PRO A 248 6.55 -41.14 26.13
N LEU A 249 6.41 -40.61 27.35
CA LEU A 249 6.02 -39.21 27.56
C LEU A 249 7.12 -38.25 27.07
N VAL A 250 8.37 -38.54 27.40
CA VAL A 250 9.51 -37.72 26.96
C VAL A 250 9.64 -37.71 25.44
N SER A 251 9.50 -38.87 24.80
CA SER A 251 9.55 -38.97 23.33
C SER A 251 8.43 -38.19 22.65
N MET A 252 7.21 -38.22 23.21
CA MET A 252 6.09 -37.43 22.70
C MET A 252 6.38 -35.92 22.78
N ILE A 253 6.84 -35.41 23.93
CA ILE A 253 7.15 -33.99 24.10
C ILE A 253 8.31 -33.58 23.17
N GLN A 254 9.37 -34.40 23.09
CA GLN A 254 10.49 -34.15 22.19
C GLN A 254 10.07 -34.07 20.73
N GLY A 255 9.04 -34.82 20.31
CA GLY A 255 8.47 -34.73 18.97
C GLY A 255 7.88 -33.36 18.63
N PHE A 256 7.29 -32.66 19.60
CA PHE A 256 6.72 -31.32 19.40
C PHE A 256 7.73 -30.18 19.58
N MET A 257 8.86 -30.43 20.26
CA MET A 257 9.86 -29.41 20.57
C MET A 257 10.33 -28.58 19.37
N PRO A 258 10.65 -29.17 18.20
CA PRO A 258 11.07 -28.38 17.03
C PRO A 258 10.02 -27.37 16.59
N ALA A 259 8.73 -27.75 16.59
CA ALA A 259 7.63 -26.87 16.21
C ALA A 259 7.42 -25.76 17.24
N LEU A 260 7.47 -26.08 18.54
CA LEU A 260 7.34 -25.11 19.63
C LEU A 260 8.49 -24.08 19.62
N GLN A 261 9.72 -24.56 19.42
CA GLN A 261 10.90 -23.69 19.29
C GLN A 261 10.79 -22.79 18.06
N ALA A 262 10.52 -23.37 16.88
CA ALA A 262 10.36 -22.62 15.64
C ALA A 262 9.28 -21.53 15.78
N TYR A 263 8.12 -21.88 16.34
CA TYR A 263 7.04 -20.93 16.57
C TYR A 263 7.44 -19.81 17.54
N SER A 264 8.04 -20.16 18.69
CA SER A 264 8.46 -19.18 19.71
C SER A 264 9.49 -18.18 19.19
N VAL A 265 10.40 -18.62 18.31
CA VAL A 265 11.42 -17.77 17.68
C VAL A 265 10.78 -16.92 16.58
N ALA A 266 10.00 -17.52 15.69
CA ALA A 266 9.34 -16.84 14.58
C ALA A 266 8.41 -15.71 15.08
N PHE A 267 7.74 -15.91 16.22
CA PHE A 267 6.87 -14.91 16.85
C PHE A 267 7.55 -13.56 17.10
N PHE A 268 8.87 -13.56 17.36
CA PHE A 268 9.66 -12.33 17.57
C PHE A 268 10.53 -11.94 16.38
N VAL A 269 11.08 -12.91 15.66
CA VAL A 269 11.96 -12.64 14.51
C VAL A 269 11.19 -11.99 13.37
N ILE A 270 9.98 -12.48 13.06
CA ILE A 270 9.14 -11.92 11.98
C ILE A 270 8.85 -10.42 12.22
N PRO A 271 8.28 -9.99 13.37
CA PRO A 271 8.02 -8.57 13.60
C PRO A 271 9.28 -7.73 13.67
N LEU A 272 10.41 -8.28 14.14
CA LEU A 272 11.69 -7.56 14.17
C LEU A 272 12.21 -7.27 12.76
N CYS A 273 12.24 -8.28 11.88
CA CYS A 273 12.61 -8.09 10.48
C CYS A 273 11.67 -7.12 9.78
N ARG A 274 10.35 -7.25 10.04
CA ARG A 274 9.34 -6.34 9.50
C ARG A 274 9.57 -4.90 9.96
N TRP A 275 9.85 -4.67 11.24
CA TRP A 275 10.17 -3.35 11.76
C TRP A 275 11.34 -2.69 11.02
N ALA A 276 12.42 -3.45 10.75
CA ALA A 276 13.56 -2.92 10.00
C ALA A 276 13.19 -2.50 8.56
N VAL A 277 12.42 -3.33 7.85
CA VAL A 277 11.93 -3.02 6.49
C VAL A 277 10.99 -1.81 6.52
N LEU A 278 10.05 -1.75 7.47
CA LEU A 278 9.12 -0.63 7.61
C LEU A 278 9.83 0.67 7.94
N SER A 279 10.87 0.63 8.77
CA SER A 279 11.69 1.81 9.09
C SER A 279 12.33 2.41 7.84
N SER A 280 12.95 1.57 7.00
CA SER A 280 13.53 2.02 5.72
C SER A 280 12.46 2.47 4.72
N THR A 281 11.32 1.79 4.68
CA THR A 281 10.21 2.18 3.79
C THR A 281 9.62 3.53 4.20
N ASN A 282 9.44 3.77 5.50
CA ASN A 282 8.91 5.01 6.04
C ASN A 282 9.86 6.18 5.81
N SER A 283 11.17 6.00 5.98
CA SER A 283 12.13 7.07 5.66
C SER A 283 12.11 7.45 4.18
N ALA A 284 11.96 6.47 3.28
CA ALA A 284 11.78 6.73 1.85
C ALA A 284 10.47 7.48 1.55
N ILE A 285 9.35 7.09 2.19
CA ILE A 285 8.06 7.79 2.07
C ILE A 285 8.17 9.22 2.57
N GLU A 286 8.80 9.44 3.72
CA GLU A 286 9.02 10.76 4.30
C GLU A 286 9.86 11.64 3.38
N ALA A 287 10.94 11.13 2.80
CA ALA A 287 11.77 11.86 1.85
C ALA A 287 11.01 12.25 0.57
N ARG A 288 10.09 11.40 0.07
CA ARG A 288 9.21 11.75 -1.05
C ARG A 288 8.21 12.83 -0.65
N ASN A 289 7.58 12.68 0.52
CA ASN A 289 6.60 13.64 1.02
C ASN A 289 7.21 15.02 1.31
N GLN A 290 8.45 15.06 1.81
CA GLN A 290 9.21 16.30 2.00
C GLN A 290 9.40 17.03 0.68
N ARG A 291 9.88 16.36 -0.37
CA ARG A 291 10.02 16.93 -1.72
C ARG A 291 8.70 17.49 -2.29
N ARG A 292 7.58 16.80 -2.05
CA ARG A 292 6.25 17.28 -2.46
C ARG A 292 5.83 18.54 -1.71
N ARG A 293 6.09 18.62 -0.40
CA ARG A 293 5.82 19.82 0.41
C ARG A 293 6.70 20.99 0.02
N GLU A 294 7.99 20.76 -0.24
CA GLU A 294 8.93 21.77 -0.75
C GLU A 294 8.46 22.33 -2.09
N SER A 295 8.02 21.47 -3.00
CA SER A 295 7.47 21.88 -4.29
C SER A 295 6.20 22.72 -4.13
N ALA A 296 5.33 22.35 -3.19
CA ALA A 296 4.15 23.13 -2.85
C ALA A 296 4.51 24.50 -2.27
N HIS A 297 5.55 24.55 -1.44
CA HIS A 297 6.06 25.79 -0.85
C HIS A 297 6.63 26.74 -1.93
N ILE A 298 7.30 26.20 -2.96
CA ILE A 298 7.76 27.00 -4.11
C ILE A 298 6.58 27.67 -4.84
N LEU A 299 5.41 27.02 -4.89
CA LEU A 299 4.20 27.59 -5.49
C LEU A 299 3.51 28.65 -4.61
N SER A 300 3.59 28.54 -3.29
CA SER A 300 3.01 29.53 -2.38
C SER A 300 3.84 30.82 -2.33
N GLN A 301 5.15 30.72 -2.56
CA GLN A 301 6.07 31.87 -2.63
C GLN A 301 6.89 31.87 -3.94
N PRO A 302 6.23 32.11 -5.09
CA PRO A 302 6.89 31.98 -6.38
C PRO A 302 7.89 33.12 -6.60
N SER A 303 9.09 32.74 -7.06
CA SER A 303 10.11 33.67 -7.52
C SER A 303 9.59 34.53 -8.69
N PRO A 304 10.18 35.70 -8.96
CA PRO A 304 9.71 36.57 -10.05
C PRO A 304 9.66 35.88 -11.41
N HIS A 305 10.64 35.00 -11.69
CA HIS A 305 10.68 34.20 -12.91
C HIS A 305 9.53 33.18 -12.97
N LEU A 306 9.32 32.42 -11.89
CA LEU A 306 8.24 31.43 -11.82
C LEU A 306 6.87 32.11 -11.91
N ARG A 307 6.70 33.27 -11.28
CA ARG A 307 5.45 34.05 -11.36
C ARG A 307 5.10 34.45 -12.79
N LYS A 308 6.09 34.86 -13.59
CA LYS A 308 5.91 35.15 -15.02
C LYS A 308 5.51 33.89 -15.79
N LYS A 309 6.22 32.77 -15.57
CA LYS A 309 5.90 31.47 -16.19
C LYS A 309 4.44 31.07 -15.89
N LEU A 310 4.02 31.12 -14.63
CA LEU A 310 2.65 30.78 -14.22
C LEU A 310 1.59 31.71 -14.84
N ALA A 311 1.89 33.01 -14.98
CA ALA A 311 0.99 33.96 -15.63
C ALA A 311 0.87 33.71 -17.15
N SER A 312 1.96 33.34 -17.82
CA SER A 312 1.95 32.92 -19.22
C SER A 312 1.13 31.65 -19.43
N ALA A 313 1.31 30.64 -18.57
CA ALA A 313 0.52 29.39 -18.59
C ALA A 313 -0.98 29.69 -18.50
N ARG A 314 -1.36 30.56 -17.56
CA ARG A 314 -2.74 31.01 -17.37
C ARG A 314 -3.33 31.67 -18.61
N THR A 315 -2.61 32.61 -19.20
CA THR A 315 -3.08 33.33 -20.39
C THR A 315 -3.30 32.36 -21.56
N ARG A 316 -2.44 31.33 -21.69
CA ARG A 316 -2.60 30.29 -22.73
C ARG A 316 -3.77 29.35 -22.45
N ALA A 317 -4.01 28.98 -21.21
CA ALA A 317 -5.19 28.21 -20.83
C ALA A 317 -6.48 28.94 -21.26
N GLU A 318 -6.58 30.22 -20.93
CA GLU A 318 -7.74 31.06 -21.27
C GLU A 318 -7.92 31.20 -22.79
N ARG A 319 -6.84 31.41 -23.56
CA ARG A 319 -6.90 31.50 -25.03
C ARG A 319 -7.29 30.19 -25.72
N THR A 320 -6.83 29.05 -25.21
CA THR A 320 -7.12 27.74 -25.81
C THR A 320 -8.61 27.39 -25.65
N VAL A 321 -9.19 27.72 -24.48
CA VAL A 321 -10.62 27.56 -24.22
C VAL A 321 -11.48 28.45 -25.13
N LEU A 322 -11.03 29.67 -25.44
CA LEU A 322 -11.73 30.58 -26.37
C LEU A 322 -11.55 30.18 -27.84
N GLY A 323 -10.56 29.34 -28.16
CA GLY A 323 -10.18 28.95 -29.53
C GLY A 323 -11.05 27.86 -30.18
N GLU A 324 -11.99 27.25 -29.45
CA GLU A 324 -12.96 26.27 -30.02
C GLU A 324 -13.93 26.90 -31.04
N GLU A 325 -13.96 28.22 -31.24
CA GLU A 325 -14.63 28.85 -32.40
C GLU A 325 -13.90 28.61 -33.74
N ARG A 326 -12.71 27.98 -33.74
CA ARG A 326 -11.96 27.58 -34.94
C ARG A 326 -12.01 26.08 -35.24
N VAL A 327 -13.14 25.43 -34.98
CA VAL A 327 -13.39 24.06 -35.44
C VAL A 327 -13.85 24.08 -36.90
N ILE A 328 -12.92 23.89 -37.84
CA ILE A 328 -13.20 23.86 -39.29
C ILE A 328 -13.90 22.54 -39.69
N TYR A 329 -13.75 21.47 -38.92
CA TYR A 329 -14.45 20.20 -39.13
C TYR A 329 -15.05 19.68 -37.83
N SER A 330 -16.37 19.60 -37.77
CA SER A 330 -17.15 19.12 -36.63
C SER A 330 -17.87 17.84 -37.02
N THR A 331 -17.73 16.73 -36.28
CA THR A 331 -18.45 15.47 -36.57
C THR A 331 -19.97 15.55 -36.39
N GLN A 332 -20.49 16.70 -35.95
CA GLN A 332 -21.93 16.93 -35.74
C GLN A 332 -22.61 17.61 -36.94
N LYS A 333 -21.84 18.12 -37.91
CA LYS A 333 -22.37 18.69 -39.16
C LYS A 333 -22.23 17.68 -40.30
N GLU A 334 -23.25 17.60 -41.14
CA GLU A 334 -23.29 16.69 -42.29
C GLU A 334 -22.18 17.08 -43.30
N VAL A 335 -21.45 16.09 -43.84
CA VAL A 335 -20.26 16.31 -44.70
C VAL A 335 -20.55 17.23 -45.89
N ALA A 336 -21.79 17.21 -46.39
CA ALA A 336 -22.23 18.04 -47.51
C ALA A 336 -22.30 19.54 -47.16
N GLU A 337 -22.68 19.90 -45.93
CA GLU A 337 -22.69 21.31 -45.49
C GLU A 337 -21.26 21.83 -45.25
N GLN A 338 -20.34 20.95 -44.86
CA GLN A 338 -18.93 21.30 -44.59
C GLN A 338 -18.16 21.62 -45.87
N ASP A 339 -18.38 20.83 -46.92
CA ASP A 339 -17.80 21.08 -48.24
C ASP A 339 -18.29 22.40 -48.86
N LEU A 340 -19.52 22.82 -48.56
CA LEU A 340 -20.08 24.09 -49.01
C LEU A 340 -19.44 25.28 -48.27
N GLU A 341 -19.33 25.21 -46.94
CA GLU A 341 -18.69 26.26 -46.12
C GLU A 341 -17.19 26.41 -46.47
N ALA A 342 -16.48 25.31 -46.72
CA ALA A 342 -15.07 25.32 -47.14
C ALA A 342 -14.88 26.00 -48.51
N ARG A 343 -15.74 25.71 -49.49
CA ARG A 343 -15.70 26.32 -50.82
C ARG A 343 -16.07 27.80 -50.81
N GLU A 344 -17.04 28.20 -49.98
CA GLU A 344 -17.36 29.62 -49.81
C GLU A 344 -16.22 30.39 -49.14
N TRP A 345 -15.51 29.75 -48.21
CA TRP A 345 -14.34 30.34 -47.56
C TRP A 345 -13.17 30.52 -48.53
N GLU A 346 -12.87 29.52 -49.36
CA GLU A 346 -11.86 29.63 -50.44
C GLU A 346 -12.22 30.74 -51.44
N SER A 347 -13.49 30.82 -51.85
CA SER A 347 -13.97 31.90 -52.73
C SER A 347 -13.78 33.30 -52.13
N ARG A 348 -13.96 33.45 -50.81
CA ARG A 348 -13.69 34.71 -50.10
C ARG A 348 -12.20 34.97 -49.91
N PHE A 349 -11.37 33.93 -49.90
CA PHE A 349 -9.92 34.05 -49.81
C PHE A 349 -9.34 34.55 -51.13
N ASP A 350 -9.77 33.97 -52.25
CA ASP A 350 -9.34 34.38 -53.59
C ASP A 350 -9.78 35.80 -53.93
N LYS A 351 -10.99 36.21 -53.54
CA LYS A 351 -11.47 37.59 -53.73
C LYS A 351 -10.68 38.63 -52.96
N ARG A 352 -10.02 38.26 -51.84
CA ARG A 352 -9.19 39.17 -51.05
C ARG A 352 -7.76 39.30 -51.58
N HIS A 353 -7.32 38.41 -52.45
CA HIS A 353 -6.01 38.45 -53.11
C HIS A 353 -6.04 39.11 -54.51
N GLN A 354 -7.20 39.61 -54.95
CA GLN A 354 -7.39 40.33 -56.22
C GLN A 354 -7.67 41.84 -56.05
N LEU A 355 -7.53 42.37 -54.82
CA LEU A 355 -7.41 43.80 -54.50
C LEU A 355 -6.02 44.05 -53.94
#